data_AF-A0A959YG71-F1
#
_entry.id   AF-A0A959YG71-F1
#
_cell.length_a   1.000
_cell.length_b   1.000
_cell.length_c   1.000
_cell.angle_alpha   90.00
_cell.angle_beta   90.00
_cell.angle_gamma   90.00
#
_symmetry.space_group_name_H-M   'P 1'
#
loop_
_entity.id
_entity.type
_entity.pdbx_description
1 polymer ?
#
loop_
_entity_poly.entity_id
_entity_poly.type
_entity_poly.pdbx_seq_one_letter_code
_entity_poly.pdbx_strand_id
1 'polypeptide(L)' 'MPIKLVDRMREYLRLLCKGYTAKEIGHLMGVSPSTLREWRARIFKRYCIRGQVPLVLWARENGLG' A
#
# COMPACT_ATOMS: atom_id res chain seq x y z
N MET A 1 13.16 13.54 -0.97
CA MET A 1 13.71 12.28 -1.55
C MET A 1 12.61 11.61 -2.36
N PRO A 2 12.86 11.10 -3.58
CA PRO A 2 11.83 10.44 -4.37
C PRO A 2 11.46 9.08 -3.77
N ILE A 3 10.16 8.79 -3.72
CA ILE A 3 9.65 7.54 -3.19
C ILE A 3 9.97 6.41 -4.17
N LYS A 4 10.87 5.52 -3.76
CA LYS A 4 11.20 4.31 -4.50
C LYS A 4 10.23 3.20 -4.10
N LEU A 5 9.08 3.17 -4.78
CA LEU A 5 8.11 2.08 -4.74
C LEU A 5 8.04 1.41 -6.11
N VAL A 6 7.90 0.08 -6.13
CA VAL A 6 7.61 -0.68 -7.34
C VAL A 6 6.17 -0.35 -7.79
N ASP A 7 5.91 -0.32 -9.09
CA ASP A 7 4.61 0.09 -9.64
C ASP A 7 3.43 -0.71 -9.07
N ARG A 8 3.61 -2.02 -8.88
CA ARG A 8 2.62 -2.87 -8.20
C ARG A 8 2.29 -2.38 -6.78
N MET A 9 3.27 -1.97 -5.99
CA MET A 9 3.01 -1.44 -4.64
C MET A 9 2.33 -0.07 -4.68
N ARG A 10 2.58 0.74 -5.71
CA ARG A 10 1.86 2.01 -5.92
C ARG A 10 0.39 1.75 -6.23
N GLU A 11 0.10 0.78 -7.10
CA GLU A 11 -1.27 0.36 -7.41
C GLU A 11 -2.01 -0.11 -6.15
N TYR A 12 -1.34 -0.91 -5.32
CA TYR A 12 -1.85 -1.34 -4.02
C TYR A 12 -2.24 -0.14 -3.13
N LEU A 13 -1.40 0.89 -3.04
CA LEU A 13 -1.67 2.08 -2.24
C LEU A 13 -2.83 2.91 -2.80
N ARG A 14 -2.93 3.06 -4.14
CA ARG A 14 -4.06 3.74 -4.77
C ARG A 14 -5.38 3.05 -4.44
N LEU A 15 -5.44 1.73 -4.56
CA LEU A 15 -6.64 0.97 -4.21
C LEU A 15 -6.96 1.07 -2.72
N LEU A 16 -5.94 1.07 -1.86
CA LEU A 16 -6.13 1.29 -0.43
C LEU A 16 -6.73 2.68 -0.13
N CYS A 17 -6.27 3.73 -0.82
CA CYS A 17 -6.79 5.09 -0.68
C CYS A 17 -8.22 5.26 -1.21
N LYS A 18 -8.63 4.42 -2.17
CA LYS A 18 -10.02 4.31 -2.65
C LYS A 18 -10.95 3.55 -1.70
N GLY A 19 -10.43 2.98 -0.62
CA GLY A 19 -11.22 2.31 0.42
C GLY A 19 -11.37 0.79 0.23
N TYR A 20 -10.69 0.18 -0.75
CA TYR A 20 -10.72 -1.27 -0.91
C TYR A 20 -10.02 -2.00 0.25
N THR A 21 -10.58 -3.13 0.64
CA THR A 21 -10.00 -4.01 1.66
C THR A 21 -8.82 -4.82 1.11
N ALA A 22 -7.99 -5.37 1.99
CA ALA A 22 -6.88 -6.23 1.60
C ALA A 22 -7.32 -7.42 0.71
N LYS A 23 -8.50 -7.97 1.00
CA LYS A 23 -9.04 -9.12 0.28
C LYS A 23 -9.48 -8.74 -1.13
N GLU A 24 -10.19 -7.62 -1.27
CA GLU A 24 -10.62 -7.09 -2.58
C GLU A 24 -9.42 -6.68 -3.41
N ILE A 25 -8.43 -6.00 -2.82
CA ILE A 25 -7.22 -5.61 -3.53
C ILE A 25 -6.45 -6.85 -4.01
N GLY A 26 -6.35 -7.89 -3.18
CA GLY A 26 -5.71 -9.15 -3.57
C GLY A 26 -6.41 -9.79 -4.77
N HIS A 27 -7.73 -9.79 -4.76
CA HIS A 27 -8.54 -10.28 -5.87
C HIS A 27 -8.35 -9.44 -7.15
N LEU A 28 -8.46 -8.10 -7.05
CA LEU A 28 -8.31 -7.17 -8.18
C LEU A 28 -6.91 -7.21 -8.81
N MET A 29 -5.87 -7.38 -7.99
CA MET A 29 -4.49 -7.39 -8.45
C MET A 29 -3.97 -8.79 -8.83
N GLY A 30 -4.76 -9.84 -8.60
CA GLY A 30 -4.36 -11.23 -8.81
C GLY A 30 -3.21 -11.68 -7.91
N VAL A 31 -3.16 -11.19 -6.67
CA VAL A 31 -2.09 -11.52 -5.70
C VAL A 31 -2.65 -12.11 -4.42
N SER A 32 -1.86 -12.97 -3.79
CA SER A 32 -2.26 -13.57 -2.52
C SER A 32 -2.33 -12.52 -1.39
N PRO A 33 -3.21 -12.71 -0.39
CA PRO A 33 -3.22 -11.86 0.81
C PRO A 33 -1.88 -11.83 1.54
N SER A 34 -1.08 -12.89 1.43
CA SER A 34 0.27 -13.00 1.98
C SER A 34 1.23 -12.00 1.32
N THR A 35 1.17 -11.90 0.00
CA THR A 35 1.95 -10.93 -0.79
C THR A 35 1.63 -9.49 -0.37
N LEU A 36 0.35 -9.17 -0.15
CA LEU A 36 -0.05 -7.84 0.32
C LEU A 36 0.44 -7.54 1.74
N ARG A 37 0.46 -8.53 2.64
CA ARG A 37 1.06 -8.39 3.97
C ARG A 37 2.55 -8.10 3.90
N GLU A 38 3.28 -8.81 3.05
CA GLU A 38 4.71 -8.55 2.85
C GLU A 38 4.97 -7.15 2.30
N TRP A 39 4.18 -6.69 1.34
CA TRP A 39 4.30 -5.33 0.81
C TRP A 39 4.05 -4.29 1.89
N ARG A 40 2.98 -4.44 2.69
CA ARG A 40 2.73 -3.57 3.85
C ARG A 40 3.91 -3.56 4.82
N ALA A 41 4.44 -4.73 5.19
CA ALA A 41 5.56 -4.82 6.11
C ALA A 41 6.81 -4.10 5.57
N ARG A 42 7.10 -4.23 4.28
CA ARG A 42 8.20 -3.50 3.61
C ARG A 42 7.97 -1.99 3.63
N ILE A 43 6.76 -1.53 3.34
CA ILE A 43 6.40 -0.10 3.36
C ILE A 43 6.51 0.46 4.79
N PHE A 44 5.94 -0.25 5.77
CA PHE A 44 6.00 0.12 7.19
C PHE A 44 7.43 0.23 7.69
N LYS A 45 8.27 -0.78 7.41
CA LYS A 45 9.67 -0.78 7.81
C LYS A 45 10.45 0.35 7.14
N ARG A 46 10.20 0.61 5.85
CA ARG A 46 10.96 1.59 5.07
C ARG A 46 10.61 3.03 5.41
N TYR A 47 9.34 3.31 5.68
CA TYR A 47 8.84 4.68 5.91
C TYR A 47 8.39 4.92 7.36
N CYS A 48 8.71 3.99 8.27
CA CYS A 48 8.37 4.05 9.69
C CYS A 48 6.86 4.23 9.98
N ILE A 49 6.01 3.72 9.10
CA ILE A 49 4.56 3.83 9.20
C ILE A 49 4.03 2.76 10.16
N ARG A 50 3.18 3.15 11.11
CA ARG A 50 2.59 2.24 12.10
C ARG A 50 1.07 2.21 11.96
N GLY A 51 0.59 1.29 11.15
CA GLY A 51 -0.84 1.00 10.98
C GLY A 51 -1.43 1.48 9.66
N GLN A 52 -2.69 1.13 9.42
CA GLN A 52 -3.36 1.36 8.15
C GLN A 52 -3.77 2.82 7.94
N VAL A 53 -4.23 3.53 8.98
CA VAL A 53 -4.63 4.94 8.86
C VAL A 53 -3.43 5.83 8.49
N PRO A 54 -2.27 5.74 9.18
CA PRO A 54 -1.08 6.50 8.78
C PRO A 54 -0.57 6.12 7.40
N LEU A 55 -0.78 4.87 6.94
CA LEU A 55 -0.41 4.44 5.59
C LEU A 55 -1.22 5.15 4.51
N VAL A 56 -2.54 5.25 4.70
CA VAL A 56 -3.43 5.93 3.76
C VAL A 56 -3.13 7.43 3.72
N LEU A 57 -2.87 8.05 4.89
CA LEU A 57 -2.47 9.45 4.97
C LEU A 57 -1.15 9.69 4.24
N TRP A 58 -0.12 8.89 4.55
CA TRP A 58 1.17 8.95 3.88
C TRP A 58 1.05 8.78 2.37
N ALA A 59 0.23 7.83 1.90
CA ALA A 59 0.02 7.64 0.47
C ALA A 59 -0.59 8.88 -0.20
N ARG A 60 -1.59 9.52 0.43
CA ARG A 60 -2.21 10.75 -0.09
C ARG A 60 -1.24 11.93 -0.12
N GLU A 61 -0.51 12.17 0.97
CA GLU A 61 0.49 13.26 1.07
C GLU A 61 1.58 13.16 0.01
N ASN A 62 1.82 11.94 -0.48
CA ASN A 62 2.85 11.64 -1.45
C ASN A 62 2.32 11.42 -2.89
N GLY A 63 1.05 11.74 -3.16
CA GLY A 63 0.45 11.60 -4.50
C GLY A 63 0.27 10.15 -4.98
N LEU A 64 0.19 9.20 -4.04
CA LEU A 64 0.01 7.78 -4.28
C LEU A 64 -1.43 7.31 -4.00
N GLY A 65 -2.33 8.24 -3.69
CA GLY A 65 -3.74 8.00 -3.38
C GLY A 65 -4.67 8.15 -4.58
#